data_AF-A0A317EDT8-F1
#
_entry.id   AF-A0A317EDT8-F1
#
_cell.length_a   1.000
_cell.length_b   1.000
_cell.length_c   1.000
_cell.angle_alpha   90.00
_cell.angle_beta   90.00
_cell.angle_gamma   90.00
#
_symmetry.space_group_name_H-M   'P 1'
#
loop_
_entity.id
_entity.type
_entity.pdbx_description
1 polymer ?
#
loop_
_entity_poly.entity_id
_entity_poly.type
_entity_poly.pdbx_seq_one_letter_code
_entity_poly.pdbx_strand_id
1 'polypeptide(L)'
;MWEYSEKVQDYFYNPKNAGVMENASGIGDVGAISCGDALRLMIKVDPATDVITDAKFQTFGCGSAIASSSALTELIIGKTIDEALKLTNQDIADFLGGLPPEKMHCSVMGYEALRAAVANYRGEAWEDDHEEGALVCKCFGVDEGMIERAVRNNALTTLEQVTHFTKAGGSCATCIEGIEEVLAKTNAAMVAEGLLDAAEAFDPSQALRAVRRPKTGKSPLAIKLEPVARPKLTNLQRIRLIEEAIEGLRPFLRQDGGDCELVDVEGDRVLVKLSGACIGCQMASVTVNGVQERLIEKLGQPLRVIPV
;
A
#
# COMPACT_ATOMS: atom_id res chain seq x y z
N MET A 1 0.92 -13.39 10.60
CA MET A 1 0.72 -12.37 11.65
C MET A 1 2.02 -11.58 11.71
N TRP A 2 1.98 -10.27 11.54
CA TRP A 2 3.19 -9.46 11.42
C TRP A 2 3.73 -9.23 12.83
N GLU A 3 5.04 -9.30 13.03
CA GLU A 3 5.65 -9.05 14.33
C GLU A 3 5.82 -7.54 14.53
N TYR A 4 4.93 -6.95 15.34
CA TYR A 4 5.03 -5.55 15.75
C TYR A 4 5.76 -5.43 17.08
N SER A 5 6.57 -4.39 17.22
CA SER A 5 7.20 -4.03 18.49
C SER A 5 6.11 -3.69 19.54
N GLU A 6 6.47 -3.81 20.82
CA GLU A 6 5.60 -3.38 21.92
C GLU A 6 5.23 -1.89 21.81
N LYS A 7 6.16 -1.07 21.31
CA LYS A 7 5.94 0.36 21.14
C LYS A 7 4.96 0.67 20.01
N VAL A 8 4.99 -0.07 18.90
CA VAL A 8 3.94 0.04 17.86
C VAL A 8 2.57 -0.30 18.43
N GLN A 9 2.48 -1.35 19.26
CA GLN A 9 1.21 -1.73 19.88
C GLN A 9 0.71 -0.66 20.84
N ASP A 10 1.57 -0.08 21.68
CA ASP A 10 1.18 0.99 22.60
C ASP A 10 0.70 2.24 21.85
N TYR A 11 1.41 2.68 20.80
CA TYR A 11 1.00 3.86 20.03
C TYR A 11 -0.26 3.61 19.19
N PHE A 12 -0.57 2.35 18.88
CA PHE A 12 -1.84 1.97 18.27
C PHE A 12 -3.00 1.97 19.26
N TYR A 13 -2.84 1.36 20.44
CA TYR A 13 -3.91 1.26 21.44
C TYR A 13 -4.13 2.56 22.22
N ASN A 14 -3.05 3.33 22.45
CA ASN A 14 -3.03 4.57 23.22
C ASN A 14 -2.38 5.72 22.42
N PRO A 15 -2.93 6.07 21.23
CA PRO A 15 -2.33 7.08 20.36
C PRO A 15 -2.24 8.44 21.06
N LYS A 16 -1.06 9.05 20.98
CA LYS A 16 -0.76 10.38 21.50
C LYS A 16 -1.20 11.45 20.51
N ASN A 17 -1.78 12.54 21.01
CA ASN A 17 -2.16 13.70 20.20
C ASN A 17 -3.15 13.43 19.05
N ALA A 18 -3.89 12.32 19.07
CA ALA A 18 -4.98 12.10 18.14
C ALA A 18 -6.11 13.12 18.37
N GLY A 19 -6.63 13.71 17.29
CA GLY A 19 -7.76 14.63 17.34
C GLY A 19 -7.64 15.82 16.41
N VAL A 20 -8.62 16.72 16.48
CA VAL A 20 -8.68 17.93 15.66
C VAL A 20 -8.02 19.11 16.38
N MET A 21 -7.38 19.99 15.61
CA MET A 21 -6.90 21.29 16.06
C MET A 21 -7.55 22.40 15.20
N GLU A 22 -8.37 23.25 15.81
CA GLU A 22 -9.10 24.30 15.07
C GLU A 22 -8.19 25.46 14.63
N ASN A 23 -7.19 25.82 15.44
CA ASN A 23 -6.28 26.95 15.19
C ASN A 23 -4.86 26.46 14.88
N ALA A 24 -4.74 25.54 13.93
CA ALA A 24 -3.45 25.06 13.44
C ALA A 24 -2.74 26.16 12.65
N SER A 25 -1.42 26.28 12.83
CA SER A 25 -0.57 27.18 12.07
C SER A 25 -0.26 26.61 10.67
N GLY A 26 -0.20 25.28 10.56
CA GLY A 26 0.00 24.57 9.31
C GLY A 26 -0.77 23.25 9.29
N ILE A 27 -1.32 22.89 8.13
CA ILE A 27 -2.06 21.65 7.91
C ILE A 27 -1.48 20.93 6.69
N GLY A 28 -1.17 19.65 6.88
CA GLY A 28 -0.70 18.75 5.82
C GLY A 28 -1.65 17.58 5.67
N ASP A 29 -2.26 17.46 4.50
CA ASP A 29 -3.13 16.35 4.13
C ASP A 29 -2.41 15.48 3.10
N VAL A 30 -2.34 14.17 3.35
CA VAL A 30 -1.72 13.20 2.43
C VAL A 30 -2.53 11.91 2.37
N GLY A 31 -2.41 11.21 1.24
CA GLY A 31 -3.16 9.99 0.96
C GLY A 31 -4.63 10.25 0.64
N ALA A 32 -5.37 9.17 0.37
CA ALA A 32 -6.77 9.22 -0.01
C ALA A 32 -7.56 8.10 0.63
N ILE A 33 -8.81 8.39 0.98
CA ILE A 33 -9.72 7.38 1.54
C ILE A 33 -9.92 6.22 0.54
N SER A 34 -9.83 6.51 -0.77
CA SER A 34 -9.90 5.52 -1.85
C SER A 34 -8.72 4.53 -1.87
N CYS A 35 -7.53 4.93 -1.44
CA CYS A 35 -6.34 4.07 -1.38
C CYS A 35 -6.13 3.40 0.00
N GLY A 36 -7.10 3.61 0.92
CA GLY A 36 -7.20 2.90 2.18
C GLY A 36 -6.36 3.44 3.33
N ASP A 37 -5.50 4.44 3.08
CA ASP A 37 -4.78 5.19 4.12
C ASP A 37 -4.81 6.70 3.79
N ALA A 38 -5.12 7.53 4.77
CA ALA A 38 -5.11 8.99 4.69
C ALA A 38 -4.68 9.59 6.03
N LEU A 39 -3.95 10.71 5.99
CA LEU A 39 -3.44 11.40 7.17
C LEU A 39 -3.59 12.91 7.01
N ARG A 40 -4.22 13.53 8.00
CA ARG A 40 -4.21 14.97 8.26
C ARG A 40 -3.32 15.24 9.47
N LEU A 41 -2.21 15.92 9.26
CA LEU A 41 -1.34 16.45 10.31
C LEU A 41 -1.60 17.94 10.50
N MET A 42 -1.78 18.36 11.74
CA MET A 42 -2.01 19.75 12.13
C MET A 42 -0.92 20.16 13.11
N ILE A 43 -0.18 21.22 12.79
CA ILE A 43 0.90 21.74 13.64
C ILE A 43 0.58 23.15 14.11
N LYS A 44 1.00 23.48 15.32
CA LYS A 44 0.95 24.82 15.88
C LYS A 44 2.36 25.32 16.14
N VAL A 45 2.71 26.42 15.50
CA VAL A 45 4.07 26.98 15.52
C VAL A 45 4.05 28.31 16.23
N ASP A 46 5.04 28.55 17.09
CA ASP A 46 5.33 29.87 17.65
C ASP A 46 6.03 30.73 16.58
N PRO A 47 5.39 31.81 16.08
CA PRO A 47 5.97 32.64 15.02
C PRO A 47 7.22 33.42 15.43
N ALA A 48 7.53 33.52 16.74
CA ALA A 48 8.75 34.19 17.19
C ALA A 48 9.99 33.28 17.19
N THR A 49 9.78 31.96 17.32
CA THR A 49 10.86 30.98 17.55
C THR A 49 10.90 29.88 16.49
N ASP A 50 9.88 29.80 15.62
CA ASP A 50 9.64 28.70 14.67
C ASP A 50 9.56 27.31 15.33
N VAL A 51 9.26 27.27 16.63
CA VAL A 51 9.11 26.02 17.40
C VAL A 51 7.69 25.49 17.28
N ILE A 52 7.56 24.19 17.01
CA ILE A 52 6.28 23.47 17.03
C ILE A 52 5.87 23.28 18.50
N THR A 53 4.86 24.04 18.93
CA THR A 53 4.36 24.04 20.31
C THR A 53 3.33 22.95 20.59
N ASP A 54 2.58 22.55 19.57
CA ASP A 54 1.58 21.49 19.64
C ASP A 54 1.42 20.87 18.25
N ALA A 55 1.09 19.58 18.20
CA ALA A 55 0.80 18.88 16.97
C ALA A 55 -0.31 17.87 17.22
N LYS A 56 -1.26 17.75 16.29
CA LYS A 56 -2.34 16.76 16.33
C LYS A 56 -2.51 16.10 14.99
N PHE A 57 -3.08 14.90 14.99
CA PHE A 57 -3.34 14.19 13.76
C PHE A 57 -4.75 13.57 13.72
N GLN A 58 -5.24 13.40 12.50
CA GLN A 58 -6.35 12.51 12.19
C GLN A 58 -5.89 11.58 11.07
N THR A 59 -6.06 10.27 11.26
CA THR A 59 -5.73 9.30 10.23
C THR A 59 -6.85 8.30 10.06
N PHE A 60 -7.03 7.87 8.82
CA PHE A 60 -7.83 6.71 8.46
C PHE A 60 -6.86 5.72 7.85
N GLY A 61 -6.75 4.52 8.41
CA GLY A 61 -5.78 3.56 7.91
C GLY A 61 -5.55 2.38 8.82
N CYS A 62 -4.51 1.59 8.50
CA CYS A 62 -4.12 0.45 9.32
C CYS A 62 -3.49 0.86 10.67
N GLY A 63 -3.37 -0.07 11.63
CA GLY A 63 -2.82 0.23 12.96
C GLY A 63 -1.41 0.83 12.93
N SER A 64 -0.60 0.50 11.93
CA SER A 64 0.74 1.07 11.73
C SER A 64 0.70 2.53 11.26
N ALA A 65 -0.34 2.94 10.53
CA ALA A 65 -0.56 4.35 10.17
C ALA A 65 -0.89 5.18 11.41
N ILE A 66 -1.73 4.65 12.31
CA ILE A 66 -2.05 5.28 13.60
C ILE A 66 -0.79 5.41 14.45
N ALA A 67 -0.02 4.32 14.60
CA ALA A 67 1.20 4.33 15.40
C ALA A 67 2.26 5.30 14.83
N SER A 68 2.47 5.30 13.50
CA SER A 68 3.43 6.19 12.83
C SER A 68 3.04 7.67 12.98
N SER A 69 1.75 7.98 12.81
CA SER A 69 1.24 9.36 12.96
C SER A 69 1.37 9.85 14.39
N SER A 70 1.08 8.99 15.37
CA SER A 70 1.24 9.30 16.78
C SER A 70 2.70 9.45 17.19
N ALA A 71 3.61 8.66 16.63
CA ALA A 71 5.05 8.79 16.87
C ALA A 71 5.58 10.10 16.29
N LEU A 72 5.15 10.44 15.07
CA LEU A 72 5.53 11.68 14.42
C LEU A 72 5.18 12.91 15.26
N THR A 73 3.95 12.99 15.80
CA THR A 73 3.56 14.16 16.61
C THR A 73 4.45 14.34 17.83
N GLU A 74 4.85 13.27 18.51
CA GLU A 74 5.79 13.38 19.64
C GLU A 74 7.21 13.73 19.21
N LEU A 75 7.66 13.26 18.05
CA LEU A 75 8.99 13.58 17.52
C LEU A 75 9.13 15.06 17.15
N ILE A 76 8.07 15.71 16.68
CA ILE A 76 8.12 17.09 16.18
C ILE A 76 7.82 18.15 17.24
N ILE A 77 7.03 17.83 18.27
CA ILE A 77 6.70 18.79 19.33
C ILE A 77 7.98 19.21 20.08
N GLY A 78 8.19 20.51 20.20
CA GLY A 78 9.36 21.11 20.83
C GLY A 78 10.57 21.28 19.90
N LYS A 79 10.50 20.84 18.64
CA LYS A 79 11.51 21.11 17.62
C LYS A 79 11.18 22.38 16.84
N THR A 80 12.21 23.01 16.31
CA THR A 80 12.03 24.03 15.27
C THR A 80 11.56 23.38 13.96
N ILE A 81 10.92 24.15 13.07
CA ILE A 81 10.50 23.65 11.75
C ILE A 81 11.69 23.04 10.98
N ASP A 82 12.85 23.70 10.98
CA ASP A 82 14.02 23.21 10.25
C ASP A 82 14.60 21.92 10.83
N GLU A 83 14.46 21.70 12.14
CA GLU A 83 14.82 20.43 12.76
C GLU A 83 13.78 19.34 12.47
N ALA A 84 12.50 19.70 12.45
CA ALA A 84 11.43 18.78 12.10
C ALA A 84 11.57 18.30 10.65
N LEU A 85 11.92 19.18 9.71
CA LEU A 85 12.13 18.84 8.29
C LEU A 85 13.31 17.87 8.05
N LYS A 86 14.24 17.74 9.00
CA LYS A 86 15.33 16.76 8.92
C LYS A 86 14.92 15.35 9.32
N LEU A 87 13.77 15.18 9.97
CA LEU A 87 13.25 13.86 10.30
C LEU A 87 12.93 13.11 9.01
N THR A 88 13.31 11.85 8.98
CA THR A 88 13.02 10.92 7.90
C THR A 88 11.93 9.94 8.31
N ASN A 89 11.38 9.20 7.36
CA ASN A 89 10.48 8.09 7.66
C ASN A 89 11.19 7.00 8.51
N GLN A 90 12.51 6.83 8.34
CA GLN A 90 13.29 5.89 9.14
C GLN A 90 13.35 6.33 10.61
N ASP A 91 13.48 7.62 10.91
CA ASP A 91 13.45 8.12 12.29
C ASP A 91 12.12 7.79 13.00
N ILE A 92 11.00 7.84 12.26
CA ILE A 92 9.67 7.47 12.76
C ILE A 92 9.61 5.96 13.05
N ALA A 93 10.10 5.14 12.11
CA ALA A 93 10.15 3.68 12.26
C ALA A 93 11.06 3.28 13.43
N ASP A 94 12.24 3.88 13.54
CA ASP A 94 13.22 3.62 14.60
C ASP A 94 12.69 4.06 15.96
N PHE A 95 12.00 5.20 16.02
CA PHE A 95 11.33 5.63 17.24
C PHE A 95 10.32 4.59 17.71
N LEU A 96 9.60 3.95 16.80
CA LEU A 96 8.66 2.87 17.11
C LEU A 96 9.35 1.52 17.42
N GLY A 97 10.68 1.44 17.42
CA GLY A 97 11.41 0.18 17.61
C GLY A 97 11.41 -0.71 16.36
N GLY A 98 11.23 -0.10 15.19
CA GLY A 98 11.12 -0.75 13.90
C GLY A 98 9.67 -0.94 13.45
N LEU A 99 9.48 -0.97 12.13
CA LEU A 99 8.25 -1.40 11.48
C LEU A 99 8.56 -2.60 10.57
N PRO A 100 7.62 -3.54 10.43
CA PRO A 100 7.73 -4.59 9.42
C PRO A 100 7.96 -3.95 8.03
N PRO A 101 8.84 -4.52 7.19
CA PRO A 101 9.16 -3.95 5.88
C PRO A 101 7.90 -3.60 5.07
N GLU A 102 6.91 -4.48 5.06
CA GLU A 102 5.68 -4.36 4.29
C GLU A 102 4.74 -3.24 4.79
N LYS A 103 5.06 -2.57 5.92
CA LYS A 103 4.35 -1.42 6.49
C LYS A 103 5.15 -0.12 6.44
N MET A 104 6.34 -0.12 5.84
CA MET A 104 7.20 1.07 5.81
C MET A 104 6.50 2.28 5.16
N HIS A 105 5.57 2.08 4.23
CA HIS A 105 4.74 3.15 3.67
C HIS A 105 4.02 4.01 4.72
N CYS A 106 3.69 3.47 5.90
CA CYS A 106 3.02 4.21 6.98
C CYS A 106 3.92 5.31 7.56
N SER A 107 5.22 5.05 7.59
CA SER A 107 6.23 6.03 8.02
C SER A 107 6.50 7.08 6.94
N VAL A 108 6.47 6.68 5.66
CA VAL A 108 6.59 7.60 4.51
C VAL A 108 5.43 8.60 4.49
N MET A 109 4.20 8.11 4.69
CA MET A 109 3.02 8.98 4.75
C MET A 109 3.13 10.02 5.89
N GLY A 110 3.62 9.63 7.07
CA GLY A 110 3.87 10.58 8.16
C GLY A 110 4.88 11.66 7.77
N TYR A 111 6.00 11.26 7.17
CA TYR A 111 7.02 12.17 6.68
C TYR A 111 6.49 13.17 5.64
N GLU A 112 5.70 12.70 4.67
CA GLU A 112 5.09 13.56 3.65
C GLU A 112 4.08 14.54 4.27
N ALA A 113 3.26 14.09 5.22
CA ALA A 113 2.32 14.95 5.94
C ALA A 113 3.01 16.09 6.68
N LEU A 114 4.20 15.84 7.25
CA LEU A 114 5.00 16.88 7.91
C LEU A 114 5.46 17.95 6.92
N ARG A 115 5.98 17.54 5.76
CA ARG A 115 6.43 18.49 4.73
C ARG A 115 5.28 19.31 4.18
N ALA A 116 4.14 18.68 3.92
CA ALA A 116 2.91 19.35 3.52
C ALA A 116 2.46 20.40 4.57
N ALA A 117 2.46 20.03 5.86
CA ALA A 117 2.08 20.94 6.94
C ALA A 117 3.04 22.12 7.09
N VAL A 118 4.34 21.89 6.91
CA VAL A 118 5.37 22.94 6.96
C VAL A 118 5.27 23.87 5.75
N ALA A 119 5.09 23.34 4.54
CA ALA A 119 4.91 24.14 3.33
C ALA A 119 3.66 25.02 3.46
N ASN A 120 2.56 24.47 3.98
CA ASN A 120 1.35 25.23 4.28
C ASN A 120 1.61 26.38 5.28
N TYR A 121 2.37 26.12 6.34
CA TYR A 121 2.77 27.16 7.31
C TYR A 121 3.63 28.26 6.69
N ARG A 122 4.59 27.90 5.83
CA ARG A 122 5.47 28.85 5.15
C ARG A 122 4.78 29.63 4.01
N GLY A 123 3.56 29.24 3.64
CA GLY A 123 2.87 29.77 2.47
C GLY A 123 3.55 29.38 1.16
N GLU A 124 4.36 28.31 1.19
CA GLU A 124 4.96 27.72 0.01
C GLU A 124 3.90 26.89 -0.72
N ALA A 125 3.98 26.84 -2.05
CA ALA A 125 3.15 25.91 -2.80
C ALA A 125 3.62 24.49 -2.46
N TRP A 126 2.82 23.77 -1.66
CA TRP A 126 2.90 22.32 -1.62
C TRP A 126 2.20 21.82 -2.88
N GLU A 127 2.98 21.58 -3.92
CA GLU A 127 2.54 20.71 -4.98
C GLU A 127 2.55 19.30 -4.38
N ASP A 128 1.35 18.76 -4.17
CA ASP A 128 1.24 17.33 -3.96
C ASP A 128 1.53 16.72 -5.33
N ASP A 129 2.78 16.32 -5.55
CA ASP A 129 3.35 15.85 -6.85
C ASP A 129 2.55 14.71 -7.54
N HIS A 130 1.43 14.28 -6.97
CA HIS A 130 0.45 13.36 -7.56
C HIS A 130 -0.08 13.82 -8.93
N GLU A 131 0.10 15.09 -9.32
CA GLU A 131 -0.38 15.64 -10.59
C GLU A 131 0.70 15.86 -11.67
N GLU A 132 2.01 15.66 -11.41
CA GLU A 132 3.07 15.86 -12.41
C GLU A 132 3.77 14.58 -12.93
N GLY A 133 3.33 13.39 -12.49
CA GLY A 133 3.85 12.11 -12.96
C GLY A 133 2.83 11.28 -13.76
N ALA A 134 3.31 10.47 -14.71
CA ALA A 134 2.46 9.42 -15.29
C ALA A 134 2.06 8.45 -14.16
N LEU A 135 0.76 8.22 -13.98
CA LEU A 135 0.25 7.31 -12.95
C LEU A 135 0.73 5.88 -13.22
N VAL A 136 1.67 5.39 -12.40
CA VAL A 136 2.28 4.06 -12.53
C VAL A 136 1.35 3.00 -11.91
N CYS A 137 0.91 3.19 -10.66
CA CYS A 137 -0.03 2.29 -9.98
C CYS A 137 -1.42 2.91 -9.84
N LYS A 138 -2.34 2.47 -10.70
CA LYS A 138 -3.75 2.91 -10.66
C LYS A 138 -4.50 2.47 -9.40
N CYS A 139 -4.13 1.33 -8.80
CA CYS A 139 -4.83 0.78 -7.64
C CYS A 139 -4.60 1.59 -6.37
N PHE A 140 -3.38 2.10 -6.18
CA PHE A 140 -2.98 2.81 -4.97
C PHE A 140 -2.72 4.30 -5.22
N GLY A 141 -2.93 4.79 -6.45
CA GLY A 141 -2.73 6.19 -6.78
C GLY A 141 -1.25 6.61 -6.79
N VAL A 142 -0.33 5.68 -7.10
CA VAL A 142 1.12 5.95 -7.03
C VAL A 142 1.62 6.38 -8.40
N ASP A 143 2.14 7.59 -8.49
CA ASP A 143 2.81 8.14 -9.68
C ASP A 143 4.32 7.83 -9.72
N GLU A 144 4.97 8.17 -10.83
CA GLU A 144 6.42 8.02 -11.03
C GLU A 144 7.25 8.82 -10.01
N GLY A 145 6.84 10.05 -9.68
CA GLY A 145 7.56 10.92 -8.75
C GLY A 145 7.59 10.36 -7.33
N MET A 146 6.50 9.78 -6.85
CA MET A 146 6.47 9.05 -5.57
C MET A 146 7.47 7.91 -5.52
N ILE A 147 7.54 7.11 -6.59
CA ILE A 147 8.47 5.98 -6.66
C ILE A 147 9.90 6.52 -6.65
N GLU A 148 10.20 7.56 -7.43
CA GLU A 148 11.53 8.19 -7.45
C GLU A 148 11.92 8.72 -6.05
N ARG A 149 11.03 9.47 -5.38
CA ARG A 149 11.29 9.99 -4.02
C ARG A 149 11.50 8.87 -3.03
N ALA A 150 10.67 7.83 -3.05
CA ALA A 150 10.81 6.67 -2.17
C ALA A 150 12.15 5.95 -2.39
N VAL A 151 12.54 5.75 -3.65
CA VAL A 151 13.82 5.14 -4.05
C VAL A 151 15.00 5.96 -3.55
N ARG A 152 15.01 7.27 -3.82
CA ARG A 152 16.12 8.16 -3.43
C ARG A 152 16.25 8.29 -1.91
N ASN A 153 15.16 8.50 -1.20
CA ASN A 153 15.18 8.74 0.25
C ASN A 153 15.57 7.49 1.06
N ASN A 154 15.33 6.31 0.51
CA ASN A 154 15.52 5.04 1.22
C ASN A 154 16.55 4.11 0.53
N ALA A 155 17.24 4.59 -0.50
CA ALA A 155 18.19 3.83 -1.31
C ALA A 155 17.64 2.47 -1.77
N LEU A 156 16.43 2.45 -2.33
CA LEU A 156 15.75 1.21 -2.72
C LEU A 156 16.35 0.65 -4.01
N THR A 157 16.67 -0.64 -4.03
CA THR A 157 17.33 -1.31 -5.15
C THR A 157 16.55 -2.51 -5.69
N THR A 158 15.41 -2.86 -5.09
CA THR A 158 14.57 -3.98 -5.53
C THR A 158 13.10 -3.57 -5.67
N LEU A 159 12.36 -4.29 -6.52
CA LEU A 159 10.92 -4.06 -6.68
C LEU A 159 10.13 -4.35 -5.39
N GLU A 160 10.55 -5.35 -4.62
CA GLU A 160 9.94 -5.68 -3.33
C GLU A 160 10.08 -4.51 -2.35
N GLN A 161 11.27 -3.91 -2.28
CA GLN A 161 11.50 -2.70 -1.50
C GLN A 161 10.61 -1.55 -1.96
N VAL A 162 10.49 -1.29 -3.27
CA VAL A 162 9.57 -0.26 -3.76
C VAL A 162 8.12 -0.56 -3.34
N THR A 163 7.69 -1.82 -3.42
CA THR A 163 6.35 -2.25 -2.99
C THR A 163 6.12 -1.98 -1.51
N HIS A 164 7.12 -2.25 -0.66
CA HIS A 164 7.05 -2.07 0.79
C HIS A 164 6.92 -0.59 1.22
N PHE A 165 7.54 0.32 0.47
CA PHE A 165 7.54 1.75 0.76
C PHE A 165 6.41 2.51 0.07
N THR A 166 5.87 2.01 -1.06
CA THR A 166 4.85 2.72 -1.86
C THR A 166 3.51 1.97 -1.98
N LYS A 167 3.44 0.71 -1.56
CA LYS A 167 2.36 -0.27 -1.86
C LYS A 167 2.21 -0.64 -3.35
N ALA A 168 2.82 0.10 -4.27
CA ALA A 168 2.71 -0.14 -5.70
C ALA A 168 3.22 -1.55 -6.03
N GLY A 169 2.52 -2.28 -6.89
CA GLY A 169 2.88 -3.65 -7.27
C GLY A 169 2.37 -4.74 -6.32
N GLY A 170 1.94 -4.42 -5.10
CA GLY A 170 1.51 -5.40 -4.10
C GLY A 170 0.09 -5.98 -4.26
N SER A 171 -0.74 -5.38 -5.13
CA SER A 171 -2.14 -5.79 -5.34
C SER A 171 -2.35 -6.51 -6.68
N CYS A 172 -2.74 -5.80 -7.75
CA CYS A 172 -3.02 -6.41 -9.06
C CYS A 172 -1.78 -6.73 -9.90
N ALA A 173 -0.59 -6.34 -9.44
CA ALA A 173 0.71 -6.52 -10.10
C ALA A 173 0.85 -5.95 -11.54
N THR A 174 -0.16 -5.24 -12.07
CA THR A 174 -0.15 -4.74 -13.47
C THR A 174 0.86 -3.61 -13.71
N CYS A 175 1.29 -2.95 -12.64
CA CYS A 175 2.21 -1.81 -12.68
C CYS A 175 3.68 -2.21 -12.48
N ILE A 176 3.99 -3.50 -12.29
CA ILE A 176 5.36 -3.99 -11.99
C ILE A 176 6.36 -3.50 -13.03
N GLU A 177 6.08 -3.64 -14.32
CA GLU A 177 7.00 -3.20 -15.38
C GLU A 177 7.29 -1.69 -15.32
N GLY A 178 6.26 -0.88 -15.05
CA GLY A 178 6.44 0.56 -14.88
C GLY A 178 7.25 0.90 -13.63
N ILE A 179 7.06 0.16 -12.53
CA ILE A 179 7.86 0.32 -11.31
C ILE A 179 9.33 -0.03 -11.57
N GLU A 180 9.60 -1.13 -12.29
CA GLU A 180 10.96 -1.54 -12.66
C GLU A 180 11.66 -0.50 -13.53
N GLU A 181 10.94 0.12 -14.47
CA GLU A 181 11.46 1.18 -15.32
C GLU A 181 11.88 2.41 -14.51
N VAL A 182 11.00 2.89 -13.62
CA VAL A 182 11.29 4.04 -12.75
C VAL A 182 12.44 3.72 -11.79
N LEU A 183 12.45 2.52 -11.21
CA LEU A 183 13.52 2.06 -10.31
C LEU A 183 14.88 1.99 -11.02
N ALA A 184 14.93 1.44 -12.24
CA ALA A 184 16.15 1.36 -13.03
C ALA A 184 16.68 2.76 -13.38
N LYS A 185 15.80 3.64 -13.85
CA LYS A 185 16.12 5.03 -14.20
C LYS A 185 16.66 5.80 -12.99
N THR A 186 15.99 5.68 -11.85
CA THR A 186 16.36 6.37 -10.61
C THR A 186 17.70 5.87 -10.07
N ASN A 187 17.90 4.54 -10.00
CA ASN A 187 19.16 3.98 -9.56
C ASN A 187 20.33 4.34 -10.49
N ALA A 188 20.11 4.39 -11.80
CA ALA A 188 21.14 4.87 -12.73
C ALA A 188 21.52 6.34 -12.46
N ALA A 189 20.56 7.20 -12.16
CA ALA A 189 20.82 8.58 -11.76
C ALA A 189 21.57 8.67 -10.42
N MET A 190 21.16 7.91 -9.41
CA MET A 190 21.84 7.84 -8.11
C MET A 190 23.30 7.36 -8.23
N VAL A 191 23.56 6.39 -9.12
CA VAL A 191 24.94 5.94 -9.43
C VAL A 191 25.74 7.06 -10.09
N ALA A 192 25.16 7.79 -11.04
CA ALA A 192 25.83 8.92 -11.69
C ALA A 192 26.13 10.07 -10.71
N GLU A 193 25.28 10.27 -9.71
CA GLU A 193 25.43 11.24 -8.63
C GLU A 193 26.39 10.75 -7.51
N GLY A 194 26.82 9.49 -7.54
CA GLY A 194 27.70 8.89 -6.52
C GLY A 194 27.00 8.56 -5.20
N LEU A 195 25.67 8.46 -5.20
CA LEU A 195 24.82 8.14 -4.05
C LEU A 195 24.54 6.63 -3.91
N LEU A 196 24.85 5.83 -4.94
CA LEU A 196 24.65 4.38 -4.97
C LEU A 196 25.79 3.69 -5.72
N ASP A 197 26.24 2.54 -5.22
CA ASP A 197 27.22 1.72 -5.93
C ASP A 197 26.57 1.04 -7.15
N ALA A 198 27.25 1.09 -8.30
CA ALA A 198 26.75 0.51 -9.54
C ALA A 198 26.48 -1.01 -9.45
N ALA A 199 27.12 -1.70 -8.49
CA ALA A 199 26.91 -3.11 -8.24
C ALA A 199 25.61 -3.41 -7.45
N GLU A 200 25.09 -2.42 -6.72
CA GLU A 200 23.88 -2.54 -5.90
C GLU A 200 22.64 -2.02 -6.65
N ALA A 201 22.84 -1.25 -7.72
CA ALA A 201 21.77 -0.74 -8.55
C ALA A 201 20.89 -1.84 -9.16
N PHE A 202 19.59 -1.57 -9.27
CA PHE A 202 18.63 -2.46 -9.90
C PHE A 202 19.01 -2.74 -11.37
N ASP A 203 19.12 -4.02 -11.71
CA ASP A 203 19.39 -4.49 -13.08
C ASP A 203 18.13 -5.08 -13.71
N PRO A 204 17.44 -4.36 -14.62
CA PRO A 204 16.23 -4.87 -15.28
C PRO A 204 16.48 -6.14 -16.11
N SER A 205 17.73 -6.44 -16.50
CA SER A 205 18.07 -7.69 -17.18
C SER A 205 18.03 -8.91 -16.25
N GLN A 206 18.18 -8.72 -14.93
CA GLN A 206 18.04 -9.77 -13.92
C GLN A 206 16.58 -10.08 -13.60
N ALA A 207 15.70 -9.07 -13.62
CA ALA A 207 14.25 -9.26 -13.51
C ALA A 207 13.71 -10.15 -14.66
N LEU A 208 14.16 -9.90 -15.89
CA LEU A 208 13.87 -10.75 -17.07
C LEU A 208 14.48 -12.17 -16.96
N ARG A 209 15.58 -12.34 -16.24
CA ARG A 209 16.19 -13.67 -15.98
C ARG A 209 15.37 -14.51 -14.99
N ALA A 210 14.64 -13.91 -14.05
CA ALA A 210 13.77 -14.66 -13.14
C ALA A 210 12.66 -15.45 -13.87
N VAL A 211 12.25 -14.97 -15.05
CA VAL A 211 11.32 -15.70 -15.95
C VAL A 211 12.04 -16.79 -16.77
N ARG A 212 13.33 -16.64 -17.04
CA ARG A 212 14.15 -17.67 -17.70
C ARG A 212 14.78 -18.60 -16.66
N ARG A 213 14.02 -19.63 -16.28
CA ARG A 213 14.46 -20.77 -15.47
C ARG A 213 15.89 -21.22 -15.84
N PRO A 214 16.89 -21.10 -14.94
CA PRO A 214 18.22 -21.61 -15.20
C PRO A 214 18.16 -23.14 -15.26
N LYS A 215 18.62 -23.72 -16.37
CA LYS A 215 18.95 -25.15 -16.40
C LYS A 215 20.30 -25.30 -15.71
N THR A 216 20.30 -26.14 -14.66
CA THR A 216 21.45 -26.75 -13.99
C THR A 216 22.16 -25.92 -12.90
N GLY A 217 22.35 -26.57 -11.74
CA GLY A 217 23.12 -26.07 -10.60
C GLY A 217 22.36 -26.22 -9.27
N LYS A 218 22.61 -27.30 -8.52
CA LYS A 218 21.97 -27.56 -7.21
C LYS A 218 22.38 -26.48 -6.21
N SER A 219 21.42 -25.73 -5.66
CA SER A 219 21.65 -24.87 -4.49
C SER A 219 21.53 -25.69 -3.19
N PRO A 220 22.40 -25.49 -2.17
CA PRO A 220 22.52 -26.39 -1.02
C PRO A 220 21.48 -26.22 0.10
N LEU A 221 20.52 -25.30 -0.03
CA LEU A 221 19.63 -24.89 1.07
C LEU A 221 18.15 -24.83 0.63
N ALA A 222 17.69 -25.86 -0.08
CA ALA A 222 16.25 -26.06 -0.27
C ALA A 222 15.70 -26.89 0.90
N ILE A 223 14.99 -26.23 1.82
CA ILE A 223 14.04 -26.92 2.71
C ILE A 223 13.01 -27.58 1.79
N LYS A 224 12.98 -28.91 1.78
CA LYS A 224 11.96 -29.69 1.07
C LYS A 224 10.61 -29.46 1.76
N LEU A 225 9.84 -28.51 1.29
CA LEU A 225 8.40 -28.55 1.46
C LEU A 225 7.83 -29.41 0.34
N GLU A 226 7.35 -30.59 0.71
CA GLU A 226 6.61 -31.46 -0.20
C GLU A 226 5.27 -30.77 -0.53
N PRO A 227 4.91 -30.60 -1.81
CA PRO A 227 3.61 -30.06 -2.16
C PRO A 227 2.55 -31.07 -1.74
N VAL A 228 1.64 -30.66 -0.86
CA VAL A 228 0.42 -31.42 -0.60
C VAL A 228 -0.40 -31.37 -1.89
N ALA A 229 -0.32 -32.45 -2.68
CA ALA A 229 -1.11 -32.62 -3.89
C ALA A 229 -2.59 -32.67 -3.50
N ARG A 230 -3.29 -31.54 -3.62
CA ARG A 230 -4.76 -31.54 -3.54
C ARG A 230 -5.29 -32.17 -4.84
N PRO A 231 -6.21 -33.14 -4.75
CA PRO A 231 -6.73 -33.83 -5.93
C PRO A 231 -7.40 -32.82 -6.88
N LYS A 232 -7.15 -32.98 -8.19
CA LYS A 232 -7.83 -32.22 -9.24
C LYS A 232 -9.34 -32.49 -9.13
N LEU A 233 -10.08 -31.53 -8.58
CA LEU A 233 -11.54 -31.58 -8.49
C LEU A 233 -12.12 -31.80 -9.88
N THR A 234 -13.10 -32.70 -10.00
CA THR A 234 -13.83 -32.90 -11.26
C THR A 234 -14.70 -31.69 -11.55
N ASN A 235 -15.06 -31.45 -12.81
CA ASN A 235 -15.92 -30.31 -13.20
C ASN A 235 -17.23 -30.28 -12.39
N LEU A 236 -17.81 -31.45 -12.08
CA LEU A 236 -19.01 -31.57 -11.23
C LEU A 236 -18.77 -31.17 -9.76
N GLN A 237 -17.60 -31.51 -9.19
CA GLN A 237 -17.24 -31.10 -7.84
C GLN A 237 -16.97 -29.59 -7.76
N ARG A 238 -16.37 -29.04 -8.82
CA ARG A 238 -16.08 -27.62 -8.94
C ARG A 238 -17.37 -26.79 -9.03
N ILE A 239 -18.33 -27.20 -9.85
CA ILE A 239 -19.64 -26.54 -9.96
C ILE A 239 -20.36 -26.52 -8.60
N ARG A 240 -20.42 -27.67 -7.89
CA ARG A 240 -21.06 -27.74 -6.56
C ARG A 240 -20.45 -26.79 -5.53
N LEU A 241 -19.12 -26.69 -5.50
CA LEU A 241 -18.41 -25.80 -4.58
C LEU A 241 -18.65 -24.32 -4.92
N ILE A 242 -18.74 -24.00 -6.21
CA ILE A 242 -19.08 -22.65 -6.68
C ILE A 242 -20.51 -22.30 -6.30
N GLU A 243 -21.47 -23.21 -6.51
CA GLU A 243 -22.87 -23.02 -6.09
C GLU A 243 -22.99 -22.79 -4.58
N GLU A 244 -22.32 -23.61 -3.76
CA GLU A 244 -22.32 -23.46 -2.30
C GLU A 244 -21.67 -22.15 -1.84
N ALA A 245 -20.65 -21.68 -2.57
CA ALA A 245 -20.01 -20.40 -2.30
C ALA A 245 -20.94 -19.22 -2.65
N ILE A 246 -21.63 -19.29 -3.79
CA ILE A 246 -22.59 -18.28 -4.22
C ILE A 246 -23.77 -18.23 -3.24
N GLU A 247 -24.31 -19.38 -2.82
CA GLU A 247 -25.45 -19.44 -1.89
C GLU A 247 -25.10 -18.82 -0.52
N GLY A 248 -23.86 -18.99 -0.05
CA GLY A 248 -23.36 -18.34 1.15
C GLY A 248 -23.20 -16.81 1.04
N LEU A 249 -23.12 -16.27 -0.17
CA LEU A 249 -23.02 -14.84 -0.44
C LEU A 249 -24.38 -14.16 -0.63
N ARG A 250 -25.43 -14.91 -0.99
CA ARG A 250 -26.77 -14.35 -1.25
C ARG A 250 -27.36 -13.53 -0.10
N PRO A 251 -27.20 -13.86 1.19
CA PRO A 251 -27.73 -13.02 2.27
C PRO A 251 -27.14 -11.61 2.27
N PHE A 252 -25.85 -11.48 1.97
CA PHE A 252 -25.16 -10.20 1.88
C PHE A 252 -25.58 -9.43 0.62
N LEU A 253 -25.62 -10.12 -0.53
CA LEU A 253 -26.04 -9.50 -1.78
C LEU A 253 -27.50 -9.00 -1.73
N ARG A 254 -28.38 -9.76 -1.09
CA ARG A 254 -29.80 -9.40 -0.91
C ARG A 254 -30.00 -8.26 0.08
N GLN A 255 -29.12 -8.13 1.08
CA GLN A 255 -29.13 -6.98 1.99
C GLN A 255 -28.87 -5.67 1.24
N ASP A 256 -28.05 -5.73 0.19
CA ASP A 256 -27.75 -4.60 -0.69
C ASP A 256 -28.73 -4.47 -1.89
N GLY A 257 -29.82 -5.27 -1.89
CA GLY A 257 -30.86 -5.22 -2.92
C GLY A 257 -30.52 -5.91 -4.24
N GLY A 258 -29.48 -6.75 -4.28
CA GLY A 258 -29.06 -7.53 -5.44
C GLY A 258 -29.11 -9.05 -5.23
N ASP A 259 -28.89 -9.82 -6.29
CA ASP A 259 -28.68 -11.27 -6.21
C ASP A 259 -27.74 -11.74 -7.33
N CYS A 260 -27.13 -12.91 -7.16
CA CYS A 260 -26.19 -13.50 -8.10
C CYS A 260 -26.49 -14.99 -8.29
N GLU A 261 -26.58 -15.43 -9.55
CA GLU A 261 -26.85 -16.83 -9.90
C GLU A 261 -25.75 -17.38 -10.83
N LEU A 262 -25.37 -18.63 -10.63
CA LEU A 262 -24.40 -19.31 -11.50
C LEU A 262 -25.07 -19.65 -12.84
N VAL A 263 -24.42 -19.28 -13.95
CA VAL A 263 -24.87 -19.63 -15.30
C VAL A 263 -24.05 -20.78 -15.86
N ASP A 264 -22.71 -20.66 -15.83
CA ASP A 264 -21.81 -21.69 -16.36
C ASP A 264 -20.39 -21.58 -15.77
N VAL A 265 -19.59 -22.65 -15.93
CA VAL A 265 -18.19 -22.71 -15.51
C VAL A 265 -17.33 -23.25 -16.65
N GLU A 266 -16.58 -22.36 -17.29
CA GLU A 266 -15.65 -22.67 -18.39
C GLU A 266 -14.20 -22.58 -17.90
N GLY A 267 -13.61 -23.71 -17.50
CA GLY A 267 -12.23 -23.74 -17.03
C GLY A 267 -12.03 -22.86 -15.79
N ASP A 268 -11.26 -21.78 -15.91
CA ASP A 268 -11.01 -20.78 -14.87
C ASP A 268 -12.06 -19.65 -14.82
N ARG A 269 -13.01 -19.63 -15.76
CA ARG A 269 -14.05 -18.60 -15.85
C ARG A 269 -15.36 -19.10 -15.25
N VAL A 270 -15.96 -18.27 -14.39
CA VAL A 270 -17.25 -18.52 -13.76
C VAL A 270 -18.22 -17.46 -14.27
N LEU A 271 -19.20 -17.87 -15.06
CA LEU A 271 -20.21 -17.00 -15.63
C LEU A 271 -21.36 -16.88 -14.65
N VAL A 272 -21.66 -15.65 -14.22
CA VAL A 272 -22.72 -15.39 -13.24
C VAL A 272 -23.70 -14.36 -13.77
N LYS A 273 -24.98 -14.57 -13.49
CA LYS A 273 -26.03 -13.61 -13.80
C LYS A 273 -26.30 -12.77 -12.57
N LEU A 274 -26.15 -11.46 -12.71
CA LEU A 274 -26.49 -10.51 -11.66
C LEU A 274 -27.95 -10.08 -11.81
N SER A 275 -28.64 -9.88 -10.69
CA SER A 275 -30.02 -9.39 -10.65
C SER A 275 -30.24 -8.36 -9.53
N GLY A 276 -31.35 -7.61 -9.62
CA GLY A 276 -31.67 -6.54 -8.68
C GLY A 276 -30.82 -5.28 -8.88
N ALA A 277 -30.44 -4.62 -7.78
CA ALA A 277 -29.61 -3.42 -7.75
C ALA A 277 -28.23 -3.60 -8.39
N CYS A 278 -27.80 -4.85 -8.60
CA CYS A 278 -26.53 -5.18 -9.25
C CYS A 278 -26.53 -5.01 -10.78
N ILE A 279 -27.69 -4.80 -11.41
CA ILE A 279 -27.77 -4.53 -12.86
C ILE A 279 -27.55 -3.04 -13.10
N GLY A 280 -26.37 -2.67 -13.61
CA GLY A 280 -26.08 -1.29 -14.04
C GLY A 280 -25.65 -0.32 -12.92
N CYS A 281 -25.41 -0.82 -11.70
CA CYS A 281 -24.80 -0.02 -10.64
C CYS A 281 -23.31 0.23 -10.95
N GLN A 282 -22.83 1.47 -10.78
CA GLN A 282 -21.41 1.81 -10.91
C GLN A 282 -20.52 0.99 -9.96
N MET A 283 -21.09 0.43 -8.88
CA MET A 283 -20.42 -0.46 -7.93
C MET A 283 -20.56 -1.95 -8.25
N ALA A 284 -21.20 -2.35 -9.35
CA ALA A 284 -21.35 -3.76 -9.71
C ALA A 284 -19.99 -4.47 -9.90
N SER A 285 -18.95 -3.73 -10.31
CA SER A 285 -17.57 -4.22 -10.39
C SER A 285 -16.99 -4.60 -9.03
N VAL A 286 -17.32 -3.84 -7.97
CA VAL A 286 -16.90 -4.10 -6.59
C VAL A 286 -17.55 -5.38 -6.07
N THR A 287 -18.84 -5.56 -6.35
CA THR A 287 -19.57 -6.78 -5.99
C THR A 287 -19.01 -8.01 -6.70
N VAL A 288 -18.72 -7.93 -8.01
CA VAL A 288 -18.12 -9.04 -8.78
C VAL A 288 -16.73 -9.40 -8.25
N ASN A 289 -15.92 -8.39 -7.88
CA ASN A 289 -14.61 -8.61 -7.28
C ASN A 289 -14.71 -9.30 -5.90
N GLY A 290 -15.66 -8.87 -5.06
CA GLY A 290 -15.90 -9.52 -3.77
C GLY A 290 -16.38 -10.97 -3.88
N VAL A 291 -17.22 -11.26 -4.88
CA VAL A 291 -17.64 -12.64 -5.21
C VAL A 291 -16.43 -13.47 -5.70
N GLN A 292 -15.56 -12.88 -6.52
CA GLN A 292 -14.35 -13.54 -7.02
C GLN A 292 -13.37 -13.90 -5.91
N GLU A 293 -13.08 -12.98 -4.98
CA GLU A 293 -12.18 -13.24 -3.84
C GLU A 293 -12.67 -14.39 -2.97
N ARG A 294 -13.96 -14.39 -2.63
CA ARG A 294 -14.59 -15.44 -1.81
C ARG A 294 -14.55 -16.81 -2.50
N LEU A 295 -14.72 -16.84 -3.83
CA LEU A 295 -14.63 -18.06 -4.63
C LEU A 295 -13.18 -18.57 -4.69
N ILE A 296 -12.19 -17.70 -4.84
CA ILE A 296 -10.76 -18.06 -4.82
C ILE A 296 -10.38 -18.65 -3.46
N GLU A 297 -10.85 -18.04 -2.36
CA GLU A 297 -10.60 -18.52 -1.00
C GLU A 297 -11.16 -19.93 -0.77
N LYS A 298 -12.42 -20.19 -1.18
CA LYS A 298 -13.06 -21.51 -1.04
C LYS A 298 -12.46 -22.58 -1.97
N LEU A 299 -12.08 -22.21 -3.20
CA LEU A 299 -11.62 -23.18 -4.21
C LEU A 299 -10.10 -23.38 -4.18
N GLY A 300 -9.35 -22.48 -3.54
CA GLY A 300 -7.89 -22.53 -3.46
C GLY A 300 -7.21 -22.48 -4.83
N GLN A 301 -7.88 -21.92 -5.82
CA GLN A 301 -7.41 -21.80 -7.20
C GLN A 301 -7.81 -20.42 -7.76
N PRO A 302 -6.94 -19.79 -8.56
CA PRO A 302 -7.30 -18.55 -9.24
C PRO A 302 -8.44 -18.82 -10.24
N LEU A 303 -9.44 -17.95 -10.23
CA LEU A 303 -10.59 -17.97 -11.14
C LEU A 303 -11.06 -16.55 -11.41
N ARG A 304 -11.75 -16.36 -12.52
CA ARG A 304 -12.31 -15.09 -12.94
C ARG A 304 -13.83 -15.15 -12.99
N VAL A 305 -14.50 -14.24 -12.29
CA VAL A 305 -15.96 -14.12 -12.34
C VAL A 305 -16.35 -13.16 -13.45
N ILE A 306 -17.23 -13.59 -14.35
CA ILE A 306 -17.68 -12.82 -15.50
C ILE A 306 -19.19 -12.64 -15.39
N PRO A 307 -19.69 -11.40 -15.25
CA PRO A 307 -21.12 -11.13 -15.29
C PRO A 307 -21.64 -11.29 -16.73
N VAL A 308 -22.76 -11.99 -16.91
CA VAL A 308 -23.45 -12.22 -18.19
C VAL A 308 -24.93 -11.86 -18.16
#